data_AF-A0A2H6H9H1-F1
#
_entry.id   AF-A0A2H6H9H1-F1
#
_cell.length_a   1.000
_cell.length_b   1.000
_cell.length_c   1.000
_cell.angle_alpha   90.00
_cell.angle_beta   90.00
_cell.angle_gamma   90.00
#
_symmetry.space_group_name_H-M   'P 1'
#
loop_
_entity.id
_entity.type
_entity.pdbx_description
1 polymer ?
#
loop_
_entity_poly.entity_id
_entity_poly.type
_entity_poly.pdbx_seq_one_letter_code
_entity_poly.pdbx_strand_id
1 'polypeptide(L)'
;MAMRPLAAMFTEVFNDLYGNLPAADVPKVDAMLDRLEKEHAHPEMRNVIRVANTTLFATPRIYAPTAIYRINWCYDGSDPPTAIVCITVAEI
;
A
#
# COMPACT_ATOMS: atom_id res chain seq x y z
N MET A 1 19.89 -10.12 11.68
CA MET A 1 20.19 -8.92 10.88
C MET A 1 19.13 -8.89 9.79
N ALA A 2 18.24 -7.90 9.86
CA ALA A 2 16.92 -7.91 9.22
C ALA A 2 17.00 -7.87 7.68
N MET A 3 16.13 -8.65 7.03
CA MET A 3 15.85 -8.56 5.59
C MET A 3 15.44 -7.11 5.26
N ARG A 4 16.04 -6.53 4.22
CA ARG A 4 15.63 -5.24 3.67
C ARG A 4 14.30 -5.44 2.92
N PRO A 5 13.18 -4.85 3.36
CA PRO A 5 11.95 -4.87 2.58
C PRO A 5 11.98 -3.73 1.56
N LEU A 6 11.32 -3.94 0.42
CA LEU A 6 10.93 -2.99 -0.62
C LEU A 6 11.74 -1.68 -0.67
N ALA A 7 12.52 -1.50 -1.73
CA ALA A 7 13.02 -0.17 -2.12
C ALA A 7 11.90 0.79 -2.62
N ALA A 8 10.65 0.60 -2.18
CA ALA A 8 9.60 1.58 -2.39
C ALA A 8 9.81 2.72 -1.40
N MET A 9 9.94 3.95 -1.90
CA MET A 9 9.94 5.12 -1.03
C MET A 9 8.53 5.29 -0.47
N PHE A 10 8.36 5.03 0.82
CA PHE A 10 7.17 5.45 1.56
C PHE A 10 7.15 6.98 1.59
N THR A 11 6.07 7.58 1.12
CA THR A 11 5.89 9.02 1.26
C THR A 11 5.74 9.40 2.74
N GLU A 12 6.01 10.66 3.07
CA GLU A 12 5.71 11.20 4.42
C GLU A 12 4.23 10.99 4.77
N VAL A 13 3.33 11.18 3.80
CA VAL A 13 1.89 10.95 3.95
C VAL A 13 1.58 9.50 4.34
N PHE A 14 2.26 8.52 3.74
CA PHE A 14 2.11 7.13 4.12
C PHE A 14 2.57 6.89 5.56
N ASN A 15 3.75 7.40 5.93
CA ASN A 15 4.32 7.20 7.26
C ASN A 15 3.42 7.80 8.35
N ASP A 16 2.87 9.00 8.12
CA ASP A 16 1.95 9.66 9.04
C ASP A 16 0.65 8.84 9.21
N LEU A 17 0.07 8.36 8.12
CA LEU A 17 -1.17 7.57 8.17
C LEU A 17 -0.94 6.20 8.81
N TYR A 18 0.17 5.55 8.48
CA TYR A 18 0.56 4.27 9.06
C TYR A 18 0.84 4.40 10.56
N GLY A 19 1.54 5.45 11.00
CA GLY A 19 1.83 5.73 12.41
C GLY A 19 0.57 6.00 13.25
N ASN A 20 -0.53 6.40 12.60
CA ASN A 20 -1.83 6.63 13.25
C ASN A 20 -2.75 5.39 13.22
N LEU A 21 -2.31 4.26 12.67
CA LEU A 21 -3.12 3.04 12.66
C LEU A 21 -3.30 2.48 14.08
N PRO A 22 -4.50 1.97 14.41
CA PRO A 22 -4.69 1.17 15.61
C PRO A 22 -3.74 -0.03 15.60
N ALA A 23 -3.09 -0.29 16.74
CA ALA A 23 -2.11 -1.39 16.85
C ALA A 23 -2.69 -2.77 16.46
N ALA A 24 -4.01 -2.96 16.61
CA ALA A 24 -4.71 -4.18 16.21
C ALA A 24 -4.76 -4.39 14.69
N ASP A 25 -4.65 -3.31 13.92
CA ASP A 25 -4.85 -3.31 12.47
C ASP A 25 -3.53 -3.35 11.70
N VAL A 26 -2.43 -2.91 12.35
CA VAL A 26 -1.06 -2.94 11.81
C VAL A 26 -0.68 -4.29 11.20
N PRO A 27 -0.90 -5.46 11.84
CA PRO A 27 -0.49 -6.74 11.26
C PRO A 27 -1.16 -7.07 9.93
N LYS A 28 -2.38 -6.56 9.70
CA LYS A 28 -3.12 -6.78 8.44
C LYS A 28 -2.59 -5.87 7.32
N VAL A 29 -2.22 -4.65 7.68
CA VAL A 29 -1.59 -3.70 6.77
C VAL A 29 -0.19 -4.17 6.37
N ASP A 30 0.61 -4.63 7.33
CA ASP A 30 1.95 -5.18 7.09
C ASP A 30 1.91 -6.39 6.15
N ALA A 31 0.98 -7.32 6.38
CA ALA A 31 0.80 -8.48 5.50
C ALA A 31 0.48 -8.07 4.05
N MET A 32 -0.24 -6.96 3.83
CA MET A 32 -0.52 -6.46 2.49
C MET A 32 0.71 -5.75 1.88
N LEU A 33 1.52 -5.06 2.68
CA LEU A 33 2.79 -4.47 2.21
C LEU A 33 3.76 -5.57 1.76
N ASP A 34 3.92 -6.63 2.55
CA ASP A 34 4.74 -7.79 2.20
C ASP A 34 4.25 -8.49 0.93
N ARG A 35 2.92 -8.53 0.74
CA ARG A 35 2.32 -9.08 -0.47
C ARG A 35 2.55 -8.16 -1.67
N LEU A 36 2.38 -6.86 -1.48
CA LEU A 36 2.63 -5.85 -2.52
C LEU A 36 4.09 -5.94 -2.99
N GLU A 37 5.05 -6.14 -2.09
CA GLU A 37 6.46 -6.39 -2.46
C GLU A 37 6.61 -7.46 -3.53
N LYS A 38 6.00 -8.61 -3.27
CA LYS A 38 6.18 -9.84 -4.04
C LYS A 38 5.30 -9.89 -5.29
N GLU A 39 4.10 -9.32 -5.20
CA GLU A 39 3.02 -9.53 -6.18
C GLU A 39 2.58 -8.23 -6.86
N HIS A 40 3.32 -7.12 -6.73
CA HIS A 40 2.95 -5.84 -7.38
C HIS A 40 2.73 -5.94 -8.90
N ALA A 41 3.34 -6.94 -9.56
CA ALA A 41 3.16 -7.19 -10.99
C ALA A 41 1.80 -7.80 -11.34
N HIS A 42 1.13 -8.44 -10.36
CA HIS A 42 -0.11 -9.14 -10.60
C HIS A 42 -1.29 -8.19 -10.82
N PRO A 43 -2.22 -8.51 -11.74
CA PRO A 43 -3.37 -7.67 -12.05
C PRO A 43 -4.25 -7.31 -10.83
N GLU A 44 -4.41 -8.24 -9.89
CA GLU A 44 -5.23 -8.02 -8.68
C GLU A 44 -4.64 -6.97 -7.73
N MET A 45 -3.33 -6.72 -7.80
CA MET A 45 -2.63 -5.69 -7.02
C MET A 45 -2.63 -4.32 -7.72
N ARG A 46 -3.12 -4.27 -8.96
CA ARG A 46 -3.12 -3.12 -9.86
C ARG A 46 -4.53 -2.61 -10.15
N ASN A 47 -5.41 -2.54 -9.14
CA ASN A 47 -6.71 -1.89 -9.35
C ASN A 47 -6.49 -0.42 -9.67
N VAL A 48 -6.79 -0.03 -10.91
CA VAL A 48 -6.45 1.29 -11.43
C VAL A 48 -7.38 2.35 -10.85
N ILE A 49 -6.79 3.39 -10.27
CA ILE A 49 -7.44 4.64 -9.91
C ILE A 49 -6.84 5.72 -10.81
N ARG A 50 -7.63 6.28 -11.73
CA ARG A 50 -7.19 7.41 -12.56
C ARG A 50 -7.40 8.70 -11.77
N VAL A 51 -6.32 9.40 -11.45
CA VAL A 51 -6.36 10.72 -10.81
C VAL A 51 -5.66 11.72 -11.72
N ALA A 52 -6.45 12.55 -12.40
CA ALA A 52 -5.97 13.49 -13.41
C ALA A 52 -5.03 12.82 -14.44
N ASN A 53 -3.77 13.25 -14.51
CA ASN A 53 -2.76 12.73 -15.44
C ASN A 53 -1.90 11.60 -14.84
N THR A 54 -2.24 11.11 -13.65
CA THR A 54 -1.47 10.09 -12.92
C THR A 54 -2.28 8.80 -12.78
N THR A 55 -1.60 7.68 -12.99
CA THR A 55 -2.14 6.34 -12.72
C THR A 55 -1.74 5.94 -11.31
N LEU A 56 -2.73 5.81 -10.41
CA LEU A 56 -2.56 5.19 -9.11
C LEU A 56 -3.06 3.74 -9.18
N PHE A 57 -2.42 2.88 -8.41
CA PHE A 57 -2.84 1.50 -8.21
C PHE A 57 -3.27 1.31 -6.77
N ALA A 58 -4.35 0.57 -6.56
CA ALA A 58 -4.82 0.18 -5.25
C ALA A 58 -4.68 -1.32 -5.06
N THR A 59 -4.23 -1.71 -3.87
CA THR A 59 -4.30 -3.11 -3.43
C THR A 59 -5.75 -3.57 -3.27
N PRO A 60 -6.00 -4.88 -3.16
CA PRO A 60 -7.25 -5.39 -2.61
C PRO A 60 -7.57 -4.76 -1.25
N ARG A 61 -8.86 -4.79 -0.87
CA ARG A 61 -9.31 -4.34 0.45
C ARG A 61 -8.62 -5.17 1.54
N ILE A 62 -8.12 -4.48 2.55
CA ILE A 62 -7.50 -5.05 3.75
C ILE A 62 -8.57 -5.01 4.83
N TYR A 63 -9.12 -6.16 5.21
CA TYR A 63 -10.09 -6.26 6.29
C TYR A 63 -9.34 -6.43 7.61
N ALA A 64 -9.27 -5.35 8.38
CA ALA A 64 -8.64 -5.32 9.68
C ALA A 64 -9.68 -5.30 10.81
N PRO A 65 -9.28 -5.56 12.06
CA PRO A 65 -10.20 -5.59 13.19
C PRO A 65 -11.05 -4.33 13.39
N THR A 66 -10.50 -3.13 13.12
CA THR A 66 -11.23 -1.88 13.40
C THR A 66 -11.70 -1.11 12.17
N ALA A 67 -11.16 -1.41 10.99
CA ALA A 67 -11.54 -0.75 9.74
C ALA A 67 -11.17 -1.58 8.50
N ILE A 68 -11.64 -1.13 7.34
CA ILE A 68 -11.22 -1.62 6.03
C ILE A 68 -10.24 -0.62 5.42
N TYR A 69 -9.03 -1.08 5.07
CA TYR A 69 -8.00 -0.25 4.45
C TYR A 69 -7.74 -0.61 2.99
N ARG A 70 -7.07 0.29 2.29
CA ARG A 70 -6.43 0.06 0.99
C ARG A 70 -5.11 0.79 0.95
N ILE A 71 -4.10 0.19 0.33
CA ILE A 71 -2.81 0.83 0.06
C ILE A 71 -2.84 1.32 -1.38
N ASN A 72 -2.56 2.61 -1.57
CA ASN A 72 -2.42 3.21 -2.89
C ASN A 72 -0.94 3.42 -3.19
N TRP A 73 -0.54 3.08 -4.41
CA TRP A 73 0.85 3.07 -4.85
C TRP A 73 0.98 3.49 -6.31
N CYS A 74 2.18 3.90 -6.70
CA CYS A 74 2.52 4.32 -8.07
C CYS A 74 3.48 3.31 -8.71
N TYR A 75 3.29 3.08 -10.00
CA TYR A 75 4.21 2.32 -10.85
C TYR A 75 4.57 3.19 -12.05
N ASP A 76 5.82 3.64 -12.12
CA ASP A 76 6.32 4.42 -13.26
C ASP A 76 6.88 3.55 -14.39
N GLY A 77 6.73 2.22 -14.29
CA GLY A 77 7.28 1.25 -15.25
C GLY A 77 8.64 0.70 -14.85
N SER A 78 9.23 1.13 -13.73
CA SER A 78 10.40 0.49 -13.12
C SER A 78 10.00 -0.60 -12.12
N ASP A 79 10.77 -1.69 -12.09
CA ASP A 79 10.69 -2.76 -11.09
C ASP A 79 11.91 -2.62 -10.17
N PRO A 80 11.76 -2.48 -8.84
CA PRO A 80 10.54 -2.56 -8.01
C PRO A 80 9.65 -1.29 -8.00
N PRO A 81 8.44 -1.33 -7.39
CA PRO A 81 7.53 -0.19 -7.31
C PRO A 81 8.20 1.10 -6.82
N THR A 82 8.01 2.18 -7.57
CA THR A 82 8.74 3.45 -7.35
C THR A 82 8.31 4.17 -6.08
N ALA A 83 7.02 4.11 -5.70
CA ALA A 83 6.52 4.79 -4.51
C ALA A 83 5.21 4.18 -3.96
N ILE A 84 5.14 4.03 -2.64
CA ILE A 84 3.88 3.77 -1.93
C ILE A 84 3.36 5.10 -1.41
N VAL A 85 2.18 5.51 -1.87
CA VAL A 85 1.70 6.90 -1.79
C VAL A 85 0.92 7.17 -0.52
N CYS A 86 0.00 6.28 -0.12
CA CYS A 86 -0.82 6.46 1.08
C CYS A 86 -1.61 5.20 1.46
N ILE A 87 -2.10 5.15 2.70
CA ILE A 87 -3.13 4.20 3.16
C ILE A 87 -4.44 4.94 3.25
N THR A 88 -5.48 4.46 2.58
CA THR A 88 -6.83 5.02 2.70
C THR A 88 -7.71 4.08 3.51
N VAL A 89 -8.45 4.64 4.47
CA VAL A 89 -9.58 3.97 5.10
C VAL A 89 -10.73 3.95 4.08
N ALA A 90 -11.11 2.76 3.65
CA ALA A 90 -12.22 2.56 2.72
C ALA A 90 -13.57 2.53 3.46
N GLU A 91 -13.58 2.09 4.71
CA GLU A 91 -14.77 1.97 5.57
C GLU A 91 -14.32 1.79 7.03
N ILE A 92 -15.12 2.26 7.99
CA ILE A 92 -14.94 2.01 9.44
C ILE A 92 -16.00 0.98 9.86
#